data_AF-A0A950NMI0-F1
#
_entry.id   AF-A0A950NMI0-F1
#
_cell.length_a   1.000
_cell.length_b   1.000
_cell.length_c   1.000
_cell.angle_alpha   90.00
_cell.angle_beta   90.00
_cell.angle_gamma   90.00
#
_symmetry.space_group_name_H-M   'P 1'
#
loop_
_entity.id
_entity.type
_entity.pdbx_description
1 polymer ?
#
loop_
_entity_poly.entity_id
_entity_poly.type
_entity_poly.pdbx_seq_one_letter_code
_entity_poly.pdbx_strand_id
1 'polypeptide(L)'
;LGYPQANDITTYNCRAGDAFVSGTLKGQATVAAGNNIEIVGNTMYAGDTTGQGEPNGSDLLGLVANNFVEVYHPVNSAGTDLSSGFSSCGSPTAGPRCVTIDAAMLSVQHSVRVQNYSVGNGLGTLTINGAFAQRFRGIVGTFSNGSLNTGYAKNYRYDLRLKHLAPPKFLDPVASAWQTATWAELKPAWCGSPAFTTTCP
;
A
#
# COMPACT_ATOMS: atom_id res chain seq x y z
N LEU A 1 -8.68 24.40 -1.13
CA LEU A 1 -7.72 23.86 -0.15
C LEU A 1 -6.75 23.02 -0.95
N GLY A 2 -5.48 23.42 -0.99
CA GLY A 2 -4.43 22.76 -1.77
C GLY A 2 -3.46 22.00 -0.86
N TYR A 3 -2.78 21.03 -1.44
CA TYR A 3 -1.67 20.31 -0.79
C TYR A 3 -0.34 20.93 -1.25
N PRO A 4 0.69 20.97 -0.39
CA PRO A 4 0.71 20.55 1.01
C PRO A 4 0.01 21.55 1.95
N GLN A 5 -0.42 21.07 3.11
CA GLN A 5 -1.07 21.89 4.13
C GLN A 5 -0.07 22.82 4.84
N ALA A 6 -0.48 24.06 5.10
CA ALA A 6 0.34 25.01 5.85
C ALA A 6 0.62 24.50 7.28
N ASN A 7 1.82 24.80 7.78
CA ASN A 7 2.35 24.43 9.11
C ASN A 7 2.73 22.95 9.29
N ASP A 8 2.69 22.14 8.24
CA ASP A 8 3.20 20.76 8.26
C ASP A 8 4.71 20.73 8.48
N ILE A 9 5.17 19.80 9.32
CA ILE A 9 6.59 19.55 9.51
C ILE A 9 7.21 18.87 8.29
N THR A 10 6.39 18.16 7.50
CA THR A 10 6.83 17.59 6.22
C THR A 10 6.99 18.70 5.20
N THR A 11 8.21 18.83 4.65
CA THR A 11 8.52 19.85 3.65
C THR A 11 8.53 19.24 2.25
N TYR A 12 7.96 19.97 1.30
CA TYR A 12 7.88 19.57 -0.10
C TYR A 12 8.58 20.59 -0.98
N ASN A 13 9.25 20.13 -2.04
CA ASN A 13 9.91 21.00 -3.00
C ASN A 13 9.13 21.01 -4.31
N CYS A 14 8.83 22.20 -4.84
CA CYS A 14 8.09 22.39 -6.08
C CYS A 14 8.75 21.73 -7.32
N ARG A 15 10.04 21.38 -7.25
CA ARG A 15 10.78 20.73 -8.34
C ARG A 15 11.24 19.31 -8.02
N ALA A 16 10.78 18.72 -6.92
CA ALA A 16 11.12 17.33 -6.58
C ALA A 16 10.48 16.33 -7.54
N GLY A 17 9.33 16.65 -8.13
CA GLY A 17 8.59 15.72 -8.99
C GLY A 17 7.67 14.79 -8.20
N ASP A 18 7.07 15.32 -7.13
CA ASP A 18 6.06 14.63 -6.32
C ASP A 18 4.69 14.69 -7.00
N ALA A 19 3.88 13.64 -6.81
CA ALA A 19 2.50 13.58 -7.28
C ALA A 19 1.53 13.36 -6.13
N PHE A 20 0.55 14.26 -5.97
CA PHE A 20 -0.51 14.13 -4.97
C PHE A 20 -1.74 13.49 -5.60
N VAL A 21 -2.22 12.38 -5.03
CA VAL A 21 -3.31 11.57 -5.61
C VAL A 21 -4.44 11.35 -4.62
N SER A 22 -5.67 11.53 -5.11
CA SER A 22 -6.91 11.16 -4.44
C SER A 22 -8.07 11.14 -5.43
N GLY A 23 -9.18 10.50 -5.06
CA GLY A 23 -10.42 10.48 -5.82
C GLY A 23 -10.84 9.07 -6.25
N THR A 24 -11.73 9.02 -7.24
CA THR A 24 -12.28 7.77 -7.76
C THR A 24 -11.87 7.60 -9.22
N LEU A 25 -11.26 6.46 -9.56
CA LEU A 25 -10.86 6.12 -10.92
C LEU A 25 -11.90 5.22 -11.59
N LYS A 26 -12.30 5.58 -12.80
CA LYS A 26 -13.00 4.70 -13.74
C LYS A 26 -12.13 4.47 -14.96
N GLY A 27 -11.87 3.22 -15.30
CA GLY A 27 -10.94 2.80 -16.34
C GLY A 27 -9.55 2.47 -15.81
N GLN A 28 -8.55 2.48 -16.70
CA GLN A 28 -7.19 2.07 -16.38
C GLN A 28 -6.23 3.23 -16.53
N ALA A 29 -5.41 3.47 -15.51
CA ALA A 29 -4.44 4.56 -15.49
C ALA A 29 -3.20 4.16 -14.70
N THR A 30 -2.06 4.77 -15.03
CA THR A 30 -0.85 4.69 -14.21
C THR A 30 -0.31 6.08 -13.98
N VAL A 31 -0.07 6.41 -12.72
CA VAL A 31 0.59 7.64 -12.28
C VAL A 31 2.02 7.31 -11.90
N ALA A 32 2.97 7.97 -12.54
CA ALA A 32 4.38 7.85 -12.23
C ALA A 32 4.90 9.18 -11.66
N ALA A 33 5.69 9.12 -10.59
CA ALA A 33 6.34 10.29 -9.98
C ALA A 33 7.86 10.15 -10.01
N GLY A 34 8.55 11.25 -10.33
CA GLY A 34 10.01 11.32 -10.34
C GLY A 34 10.62 11.23 -8.94
N ASN A 35 9.83 11.57 -7.91
CA ASN A 35 10.18 11.43 -6.50
C ASN A 35 9.13 10.62 -5.74
N ASN A 36 8.21 11.25 -5.02
CA ASN A 36 7.21 10.57 -4.19
C ASN A 36 5.80 10.61 -4.79
N ILE A 37 4.99 9.62 -4.46
CA ILE A 37 3.53 9.68 -4.62
C ILE A 37 2.91 9.88 -3.24
N GLU A 38 2.15 10.95 -3.07
CA GLU A 38 1.50 11.35 -1.84
C GLU A 38 -0.01 11.08 -1.94
N ILE A 39 -0.49 10.11 -1.18
CA ILE A 39 -1.91 9.72 -1.16
C ILE A 39 -2.61 10.59 -0.13
N VAL A 40 -3.30 11.63 -0.63
CA VAL A 40 -3.89 12.69 0.21
C VAL A 40 -5.31 12.39 0.68
N GLY A 41 -5.89 11.28 0.21
CA GLY A 41 -7.22 10.83 0.58
C GLY A 41 -7.55 9.49 -0.07
N ASN A 42 -8.83 9.10 0.01
CA ASN A 42 -9.31 7.88 -0.63
C ASN A 42 -8.97 7.89 -2.12
N THR A 43 -8.40 6.78 -2.58
CA THR A 43 -8.09 6.53 -3.98
C THR A 43 -8.75 5.22 -4.35
N MET A 44 -9.96 5.28 -4.88
CA MET A 44 -10.83 4.10 -5.03
C MET A 44 -11.19 3.83 -6.49
N TYR A 45 -11.52 2.59 -6.82
CA TYR A 45 -12.12 2.27 -8.12
C TYR A 45 -13.61 2.64 -8.13
N ALA A 46 -14.13 3.11 -9.25
CA ALA A 46 -15.54 3.44 -9.40
C ALA A 46 -16.44 2.21 -9.23
N GLY A 47 -15.92 1.02 -9.60
CA GLY A 47 -16.59 -0.27 -9.38
C GLY A 47 -16.58 -0.77 -7.92
N ASP A 48 -15.72 -0.23 -7.04
CA ASP A 48 -15.71 -0.59 -5.62
C ASP A 48 -16.34 0.54 -4.79
N THR A 49 -17.62 0.38 -4.46
CA THR A 49 -18.38 1.34 -3.65
C THR A 49 -18.26 1.07 -2.15
N THR A 50 -17.60 -0.02 -1.74
CA THR A 50 -17.54 -0.46 -0.35
C THR A 50 -16.17 -0.25 0.28
N GLY A 51 -15.11 -0.16 -0.52
CA GLY A 51 -13.72 -0.04 -0.05
C GLY A 51 -13.28 -1.21 0.83
N GLN A 52 -14.02 -2.32 0.78
CA GLN A 52 -13.90 -3.49 1.68
C GLN A 52 -14.10 -4.81 0.91
N GLY A 53 -14.26 -4.77 -0.41
CA GLY A 53 -14.50 -5.93 -1.28
C GLY A 53 -13.38 -6.13 -2.30
N GLU A 54 -13.36 -7.29 -2.95
CA GLU A 54 -12.54 -7.48 -4.16
C GLU A 54 -13.11 -6.57 -5.25
N PRO A 55 -12.35 -5.61 -5.78
CA PRO A 55 -12.91 -4.66 -6.71
C PRO A 55 -13.40 -5.36 -7.99
N ASN A 56 -14.69 -5.22 -8.25
CA ASN A 56 -15.38 -5.87 -9.34
C ASN A 56 -15.46 -4.89 -10.52
N GLY A 57 -14.66 -5.13 -11.56
CA GLY A 57 -14.66 -4.30 -12.76
C GLY A 57 -13.37 -4.41 -13.58
N SER A 58 -13.24 -3.52 -14.56
CA SER A 58 -12.04 -3.38 -15.41
C SER A 58 -11.13 -2.25 -14.97
N ASP A 59 -11.44 -1.60 -13.84
CA ASP A 59 -10.70 -0.45 -13.32
C ASP A 59 -9.38 -0.90 -12.70
N LEU A 60 -8.27 -0.27 -13.11
CA LEU A 60 -6.91 -0.58 -12.66
C LEU A 60 -6.07 0.69 -12.54
N LEU A 61 -5.54 0.94 -11.35
CA LEU A 61 -4.66 2.06 -11.07
C LEU A 61 -3.26 1.52 -10.76
N GLY A 62 -2.26 2.02 -11.50
CA GLY A 62 -0.86 1.86 -11.18
C GLY A 62 -0.31 3.12 -10.51
N LEU A 63 0.36 2.98 -9.37
CA LEU A 63 1.12 4.07 -8.75
C LEU A 63 2.59 3.67 -8.73
N VAL A 64 3.44 4.41 -9.43
CA VAL A 64 4.87 4.12 -9.53
C VAL A 64 5.66 5.33 -9.03
N ALA A 65 6.24 5.20 -7.84
CA ALA A 65 7.12 6.23 -7.28
C ALA A 65 8.58 5.78 -7.38
N ASN A 66 9.47 6.72 -7.73
CA ASN A 66 10.90 6.45 -7.71
C ASN A 66 11.40 6.24 -6.27
N ASN A 67 10.96 7.07 -5.33
CA ASN A 67 11.37 7.01 -3.93
C ASN A 67 10.32 6.38 -3.03
N PHE A 68 9.32 7.14 -2.59
CA PHE A 68 8.30 6.65 -1.66
C PHE A 68 6.89 6.73 -2.22
N VAL A 69 6.05 5.78 -1.85
CA VAL A 69 4.59 5.94 -1.90
C VAL A 69 4.13 6.17 -0.46
N GLU A 70 3.65 7.36 -0.16
CA GLU A 70 3.34 7.76 1.20
C GLU A 70 1.87 8.11 1.34
N VAL A 71 1.26 7.65 2.43
CA VAL A 71 -0.04 8.19 2.83
C VAL A 71 0.22 9.49 3.57
N TYR A 72 -0.43 10.55 3.09
CA TYR A 72 -0.31 11.88 3.65
C TYR A 72 -0.72 11.87 5.12
N HIS A 73 0.04 12.55 5.96
CA HIS A 73 -0.26 12.69 7.39
C HIS A 73 0.42 13.94 7.94
N PRO A 74 -0.25 15.09 7.83
CA PRO A 74 0.32 16.38 8.21
C PRO A 74 0.22 16.58 9.72
N VAL A 75 1.35 16.90 10.34
CA VAL A 75 1.42 17.19 11.78
C VAL A 75 2.20 18.47 12.02
N ASN A 76 1.84 19.20 13.07
CA ASN A 76 2.52 20.43 13.44
C ASN A 76 3.81 20.13 14.20
N SER A 77 4.60 21.17 14.46
CA SER A 77 5.83 21.08 15.25
C SER A 77 5.63 20.60 16.70
N ALA A 78 4.39 20.61 17.20
CA ALA A 78 4.02 20.05 18.51
C ALA A 78 3.60 18.57 18.43
N GLY A 79 3.69 17.93 17.26
CA GLY A 79 3.30 16.53 17.06
C GLY A 79 1.79 16.29 17.07
N THR A 80 0.99 17.35 16.88
CA THR A 80 -0.48 17.29 16.76
C THR A 80 -0.87 17.30 15.29
N ASP A 81 -1.88 16.53 14.93
CA ASP A 81 -2.44 16.51 13.58
C ASP A 81 -2.92 17.91 13.17
N LEU A 82 -2.43 18.40 12.03
CA LEU A 82 -2.79 19.74 11.53
C LEU A 82 -4.20 19.83 10.95
N SER A 83 -4.79 18.68 10.70
CA SER A 83 -6.15 18.54 10.23
C SER A 83 -7.09 18.50 11.44
N SER A 84 -7.51 19.67 11.90
CA SER A 84 -8.69 19.83 12.76
C SER A 84 -10.01 19.35 12.11
N GLY A 85 -9.96 18.50 11.07
CA GLY A 85 -11.05 18.18 10.14
C GLY A 85 -11.09 16.72 9.66
N PHE A 86 -10.29 15.79 10.20
CA PHE A 86 -10.53 14.36 9.98
C PHE A 86 -11.77 13.86 10.75
N SER A 87 -12.91 14.54 10.61
CA SER A 87 -14.10 14.35 11.44
C SER A 87 -14.71 12.95 11.29
N SER A 88 -14.45 12.27 10.17
CA SER A 88 -14.95 10.93 9.91
C SER A 88 -14.06 10.15 8.93
N CYS A 89 -14.16 8.82 8.99
CA CYS A 89 -13.63 7.95 7.96
C CYS A 89 -14.13 8.36 6.57
N GLY A 90 -13.25 8.34 5.57
CA GLY A 90 -13.63 8.43 4.16
C GLY A 90 -14.09 9.79 3.66
N SER A 91 -13.80 10.88 4.37
CA SER A 91 -14.05 12.23 3.85
C SER A 91 -13.07 12.57 2.72
N PRO A 92 -13.52 12.71 1.46
CA PRO A 92 -12.64 13.00 0.32
C PRO A 92 -12.07 14.43 0.34
N THR A 93 -12.64 15.30 1.18
CA THR A 93 -12.34 16.75 1.24
C THR A 93 -11.61 17.18 2.51
N ALA A 94 -11.56 16.33 3.54
CA ALA A 94 -11.05 16.71 4.85
C ALA A 94 -9.84 15.89 5.32
N GLY A 95 -9.43 14.89 4.54
CA GLY A 95 -8.11 14.29 4.54
C GLY A 95 -8.04 12.88 5.14
N PRO A 96 -6.82 12.35 5.30
CA PRO A 96 -6.59 10.92 5.33
C PRO A 96 -6.95 10.32 6.70
N ARG A 97 -8.21 9.93 6.86
CA ARG A 97 -8.67 9.09 7.98
C ARG A 97 -9.46 7.92 7.43
N CYS A 98 -9.11 6.72 7.88
CA CYS A 98 -9.63 5.45 7.34
C CYS A 98 -9.47 5.38 5.80
N VAL A 99 -8.27 5.67 5.32
CA VAL A 99 -7.98 5.76 3.89
C VAL A 99 -8.13 4.40 3.24
N THR A 100 -8.83 4.38 2.10
CA THR A 100 -8.88 3.22 1.21
C THR A 100 -8.12 3.51 -0.08
N ILE A 101 -7.24 2.60 -0.45
CA ILE A 101 -6.37 2.68 -1.62
C ILE A 101 -6.58 1.44 -2.49
N ASP A 102 -7.17 1.64 -3.65
CA ASP A 102 -7.32 0.64 -4.68
C ASP A 102 -6.28 0.90 -5.78
N ALA A 103 -5.13 0.22 -5.70
CA ALA A 103 -4.04 0.41 -6.65
C ALA A 103 -3.02 -0.73 -6.60
N ALA A 104 -2.37 -0.99 -7.74
CA ALA A 104 -1.06 -1.64 -7.74
C ALA A 104 0.01 -0.55 -7.53
N MET A 105 0.80 -0.67 -6.47
CA MET A 105 1.80 0.32 -6.09
C MET A 105 3.21 -0.24 -6.22
N LEU A 106 4.14 0.57 -6.70
CA LEU A 106 5.55 0.23 -6.78
C LEU A 106 6.39 1.40 -6.29
N SER A 107 7.20 1.14 -5.28
CA SER A 107 8.25 2.04 -4.81
C SER A 107 9.60 1.47 -5.25
N VAL A 108 10.26 2.11 -6.20
CA VAL A 108 11.49 1.59 -6.83
C VAL A 108 12.67 1.55 -5.85
N GLN A 109 12.95 2.67 -5.19
CA GLN A 109 14.14 2.80 -4.35
C GLN A 109 13.85 2.61 -2.86
N HIS A 110 12.63 2.85 -2.38
CA HIS A 110 12.39 2.91 -0.94
C HIS A 110 11.18 2.09 -0.43
N SER A 111 10.15 2.74 0.12
CA SER A 111 9.05 2.07 0.82
C SER A 111 7.67 2.67 0.59
N VAL A 112 6.65 1.85 0.84
CA VAL A 112 5.26 2.28 0.99
C VAL A 112 4.99 2.52 2.47
N ARG A 113 4.88 3.78 2.89
CA ARG A 113 4.78 4.15 4.33
C ARG A 113 3.69 5.20 4.59
N VAL A 114 3.50 5.53 5.86
CA VAL A 114 2.69 6.69 6.27
C VAL A 114 3.63 7.77 6.77
N GLN A 115 3.37 9.02 6.40
CA GLN A 115 4.13 10.15 6.92
C GLN A 115 3.94 10.28 8.43
N ASN A 116 4.97 10.73 9.15
CA ASN A 116 4.84 11.06 10.57
C ASN A 116 4.16 9.94 11.41
N TYR A 117 4.39 8.67 11.06
CA TYR A 117 3.62 7.53 11.56
C TYR A 117 3.65 7.35 13.08
N SER A 118 4.62 7.97 13.77
CA SER A 118 4.88 7.84 15.20
C SER A 118 4.27 8.96 16.06
N VAL A 119 3.76 10.02 15.44
CA VAL A 119 3.18 11.18 16.12
C VAL A 119 1.72 11.33 15.71
N GLY A 120 0.99 12.25 16.32
CA GLY A 120 -0.43 12.44 16.01
C GLY A 120 -1.35 11.41 16.67
N ASN A 121 -2.59 11.29 16.16
CA ASN A 121 -3.57 10.34 16.66
C ASN A 121 -3.62 9.04 15.83
N GLY A 122 -4.38 8.06 16.32
CA GLY A 122 -4.82 6.93 15.52
C GLY A 122 -5.84 7.35 14.46
N LEU A 123 -5.46 7.24 13.18
CA LEU A 123 -6.22 7.62 11.99
C LEU A 123 -7.16 6.52 11.48
N GLY A 124 -7.32 5.44 12.25
CA GLY A 124 -8.16 4.30 11.90
C GLY A 124 -7.44 3.28 11.04
N THR A 125 -8.18 2.60 10.15
CA THR A 125 -7.63 1.51 9.33
C THR A 125 -7.25 2.01 7.94
N LEU A 126 -5.99 1.77 7.55
CA LEU A 126 -5.52 1.90 6.18
C LEU A 126 -5.87 0.63 5.43
N THR A 127 -6.82 0.73 4.51
CA THR A 127 -7.20 -0.36 3.62
C THR A 127 -6.46 -0.21 2.29
N ILE A 128 -5.71 -1.24 1.90
CA ILE A 128 -5.09 -1.33 0.59
C ILE A 128 -5.68 -2.55 -0.11
N ASN A 129 -6.42 -2.34 -1.18
CA ASN A 129 -6.91 -3.39 -2.07
C ASN A 129 -6.08 -3.34 -3.36
N GLY A 130 -5.23 -4.33 -3.58
CA GLY A 130 -4.30 -4.28 -4.69
C GLY A 130 -3.04 -5.08 -4.46
N ALA A 131 -1.94 -4.61 -5.02
CA ALA A 131 -0.63 -5.18 -4.76
C ALA A 131 0.33 -4.03 -4.48
N PHE A 132 1.34 -4.24 -3.65
CA PHE A 132 2.41 -3.27 -3.55
C PHE A 132 3.77 -3.92 -3.42
N ALA A 133 4.73 -3.36 -4.15
CA ALA A 133 6.13 -3.77 -4.10
C ALA A 133 6.96 -2.61 -3.56
N GLN A 134 7.81 -2.92 -2.59
CA GLN A 134 8.69 -1.97 -1.91
C GLN A 134 10.04 -2.62 -1.64
N ARG A 135 11.12 -1.82 -1.70
CA ARG A 135 12.47 -2.29 -1.36
C ARG A 135 12.62 -2.49 0.14
N PHE A 136 12.08 -1.57 0.93
CA PHE A 136 12.11 -1.63 2.39
C PHE A 136 10.70 -1.65 2.95
N ARG A 137 10.52 -2.27 4.11
CA ARG A 137 9.22 -2.26 4.80
C ARG A 137 8.90 -0.85 5.31
N GLY A 138 7.80 -0.27 4.85
CA GLY A 138 7.27 0.95 5.44
C GLY A 138 6.43 0.73 6.70
N ILE A 139 6.62 1.62 7.67
CA ILE A 139 5.82 1.67 8.89
C ILE A 139 4.61 2.58 8.62
N VAL A 140 3.45 2.19 9.13
CA VAL A 140 2.18 2.90 8.89
C VAL A 140 1.50 3.38 10.17
N GLY A 141 2.00 2.95 11.33
CA GLY A 141 1.45 3.32 12.62
C GLY A 141 2.18 2.60 13.76
N THR A 142 1.89 3.03 14.99
CA THR A 142 2.40 2.42 16.22
C THR A 142 1.26 1.80 17.02
N PHE A 143 1.57 0.76 17.78
CA PHE A 143 0.59 0.04 18.59
C PHE A 143 1.09 -0.05 20.03
N SER A 144 0.16 0.07 20.99
CA SER A 144 0.41 -0.14 22.42
C SER A 144 -0.65 -1.07 22.96
N ASN A 145 -0.24 -2.13 23.68
CA ASN A 145 -1.15 -3.15 24.22
C ASN A 145 -2.15 -3.71 23.19
N GLY A 146 -1.70 -3.91 21.94
CA GLY A 146 -2.53 -4.44 20.84
C GLY A 146 -3.53 -3.43 20.24
N SER A 147 -3.59 -2.20 20.76
CA SER A 147 -4.42 -1.12 20.22
C SER A 147 -3.59 -0.11 19.44
N LEU A 148 -4.19 0.48 18.41
CA LEU A 148 -3.56 1.54 17.61
C LEU A 148 -3.30 2.77 18.50
N ASN A 149 -2.06 3.25 18.49
CA ASN A 149 -1.64 4.45 19.22
C ASN A 149 -1.54 5.66 18.26
N THR A 150 -0.74 5.56 17.20
CA THR A 150 -0.58 6.61 16.17
C THR A 150 -0.58 6.04 14.75
N GLY A 151 -0.94 6.85 13.75
CA GLY A 151 -0.99 6.42 12.36
C GLY A 151 -2.15 5.48 12.07
N TYR A 152 -1.92 4.34 11.40
CA TYR A 152 -2.98 3.45 10.92
C TYR A 152 -2.84 1.99 11.35
N ALA A 153 -4.01 1.36 11.54
CA ALA A 153 -4.15 -0.09 11.51
C ALA A 153 -4.06 -0.61 10.06
N LYS A 154 -3.46 -1.78 9.87
CA LYS A 154 -3.25 -2.36 8.53
C LYS A 154 -4.43 -3.25 8.13
N ASN A 155 -4.97 -3.03 6.95
CA ASN A 155 -5.87 -3.97 6.28
C ASN A 155 -5.42 -4.10 4.82
N TYR A 156 -4.60 -5.10 4.52
CA TYR A 156 -4.05 -5.31 3.18
C TYR A 156 -4.72 -6.52 2.55
N ARG A 157 -5.33 -6.30 1.38
CA ARG A 157 -6.01 -7.32 0.60
C ARG A 157 -5.44 -7.36 -0.80
N TYR A 158 -5.15 -8.56 -1.27
CA TYR A 158 -4.60 -8.74 -2.60
C TYR A 158 -5.71 -8.74 -3.63
N ASP A 159 -5.67 -7.81 -4.59
CA ASP A 159 -6.61 -7.81 -5.72
C ASP A 159 -6.27 -8.97 -6.67
N LEU A 160 -7.13 -9.98 -6.71
CA LEU A 160 -6.91 -11.20 -7.50
C LEU A 160 -6.77 -10.94 -9.00
N ARG A 161 -7.32 -9.84 -9.52
CA ARG A 161 -7.23 -9.48 -10.95
C ARG A 161 -5.79 -9.16 -11.36
N LEU A 162 -4.96 -8.69 -10.41
CA LEU A 162 -3.56 -8.37 -10.65
C LEU A 162 -2.68 -9.59 -10.98
N LYS A 163 -3.23 -10.81 -10.83
CA LYS A 163 -2.59 -12.05 -11.30
C LYS A 163 -2.55 -12.16 -12.82
N HIS A 164 -3.51 -11.55 -13.51
CA HIS A 164 -3.70 -11.69 -14.96
C HIS A 164 -3.73 -10.35 -15.70
N LEU A 165 -3.93 -9.25 -14.97
CA LEU A 165 -4.00 -7.90 -15.51
C LEU A 165 -2.99 -7.01 -14.80
N ALA A 166 -2.27 -6.18 -15.54
CA ALA A 166 -1.43 -5.14 -14.97
C ALA A 166 -1.99 -3.78 -15.37
N PRO A 167 -1.86 -2.74 -14.51
CA PRO A 167 -2.15 -1.39 -14.94
C PRO A 167 -1.33 -1.02 -16.19
N PRO A 168 -1.86 -0.17 -17.07
CA PRO A 168 -1.21 0.15 -18.34
C PRO A 168 0.15 0.80 -18.07
N LYS A 169 1.21 0.32 -18.72
CA LYS A 169 2.59 0.83 -18.55
C LYS A 169 3.11 0.77 -17.11
N PHE A 170 2.59 -0.14 -16.29
CA PHE A 170 3.21 -0.49 -15.02
C PHE A 170 4.58 -1.10 -15.29
N LEU A 171 5.59 -0.71 -14.51
CA LEU A 171 6.92 -1.32 -14.64
C LEU A 171 6.77 -2.81 -14.36
N ASP A 172 7.17 -3.64 -15.32
CA ASP A 172 7.36 -5.05 -15.06
C ASP A 172 8.60 -5.14 -14.15
N PRO A 173 8.47 -5.58 -12.89
CA PRO A 173 9.61 -5.77 -12.02
C PRO A 173 10.44 -6.92 -12.62
N VAL A 174 11.35 -6.53 -13.53
CA VAL A 174 12.28 -7.31 -14.35
C VAL A 174 12.18 -8.79 -14.03
N ALA A 175 11.35 -9.50 -14.79
CA ALA A 175 11.20 -10.95 -14.77
C ALA A 175 11.33 -11.55 -13.37
N SER A 176 10.21 -11.61 -12.64
CA SER A 176 10.10 -12.46 -11.46
C SER A 176 10.25 -13.94 -11.88
N ALA A 177 11.45 -14.35 -12.23
CA ALA A 177 11.82 -15.73 -12.45
C ALA A 177 12.07 -16.33 -11.07
N TRP A 178 11.00 -16.80 -10.44
CA TRP A 178 11.14 -17.65 -9.26
C TRP A 178 11.63 -19.02 -9.75
N GLN A 179 12.93 -19.25 -9.62
CA GLN A 179 13.51 -20.57 -9.75
C GLN A 179 13.62 -21.17 -8.34
N THR A 180 13.29 -22.46 -8.20
CA THR A 180 13.62 -23.24 -7.01
C THR A 180 15.13 -23.16 -6.78
N ALA A 181 15.57 -22.40 -5.78
CA ALA A 181 16.99 -22.21 -5.50
C ALA A 181 17.62 -23.52 -5.02
N THR A 182 16.91 -24.25 -4.16
CA THR A 182 17.26 -25.61 -3.74
C THR A 182 15.97 -26.38 -3.44
N TRP A 183 15.95 -27.67 -3.73
CA TRP A 183 15.02 -28.62 -3.14
C TRP A 183 15.85 -29.76 -2.57
N ALA A 184 15.45 -30.28 -1.42
CA ALA A 184 16.03 -31.47 -0.83
C ALA A 184 14.89 -32.38 -0.40
N GLU A 185 14.86 -33.58 -0.96
CA GLU A 185 14.00 -34.65 -0.47
C GLU A 185 14.81 -35.50 0.51
N LEU A 186 14.30 -35.66 1.72
CA LEU A 186 14.87 -36.59 2.68
C LEU A 186 14.29 -37.97 2.39
N LYS A 187 15.16 -38.90 1.97
CA LYS A 187 14.80 -40.31 1.95
C LYS A 187 14.37 -40.71 3.38
N PRO A 188 13.21 -41.36 3.56
CA PRO A 188 12.79 -41.83 4.87
C PRO A 188 13.91 -42.67 5.51
N ALA A 189 14.34 -42.30 6.72
CA ALA A 189 15.44 -42.97 7.42
C ALA A 189 15.11 -44.38 7.91
N TRP A 190 13.89 -44.87 7.65
CA TRP A 190 13.45 -46.19 8.07
C TRP A 190 12.55 -46.84 7.01
N CYS A 191 13.08 -47.88 6.37
CA CYS A 191 12.25 -48.90 5.75
C CYS A 191 11.86 -49.87 6.86
N GLY A 192 10.80 -49.54 7.61
CA GLY A 192 10.14 -50.53 8.44
C GLY A 192 9.66 -51.68 7.55
N SER A 193 9.90 -52.91 7.99
CA SER A 193 9.55 -54.15 7.27
C SER A 193 8.17 -54.04 6.58
N PRO A 194 8.05 -54.28 5.27
CA PRO A 194 6.79 -54.10 4.57
C PRO A 194 5.81 -55.23 4.94
N ALA A 195 4.62 -54.85 5.39
CA ALA A 195 3.44 -55.73 5.26
C ALA A 195 2.90 -55.76 3.83
N PHE A 196 3.37 -54.90 2.91
CA PHE A 196 2.98 -54.95 1.51
C PHE A 196 4.15 -54.59 0.59
N THR A 197 4.43 -55.52 -0.32
CA THR A 197 5.39 -55.47 -1.43
C THR A 197 5.28 -54.15 -2.19
N THR A 198 6.16 -53.21 -1.88
CA THR A 198 6.48 -52.08 -2.75
C THR A 198 8.00 -52.07 -2.93
N THR A 199 8.44 -52.60 -4.07
CA THR A 199 9.83 -52.46 -4.52
C THR A 199 10.06 -51.01 -4.90
N CYS A 200 11.00 -50.34 -4.23
CA CYS A 200 11.48 -49.03 -4.65
C CYS A 200 12.33 -49.16 -5.93
N PRO A 201 12.26 -48.18 -6.85
CA PRO A 201 13.13 -48.10 -8.03
C PRO A 201 14.59 -47.81 -7.67
#